data_AF-E4U334-F1
#
_entry.id   AF-E4U334-F1
#
_cell.length_a   1.000
_cell.length_b   1.000
_cell.length_c   1.000
_cell.angle_alpha   90.00
_cell.angle_beta   90.00
_cell.angle_gamma   90.00
#
_symmetry.space_group_name_H-M   'P 1'
#
loop_
_entity.id
_entity.type
_entity.pdbx_description
1 polymer ?
#
loop_
_entity_poly.entity_id
_entity_poly.type
_entity_poly.pdbx_seq_one_letter_code
_entity_poly.pdbx_strand_id
1 'polypeptide(L)'
;MDSIRRSIGLKIVLSLIAILLITSAMLQWVVTREFKESQLESGKKHLQMLSESVFQTVRGAMNLGDPVVVEETLKKAGEIKGVKKLTIYKSPQVIELFNLQNTGTISQEVAGVFKNSKQETLISDGGHALKILSPLVATQECMACHTNAKVGDVLGVMDLEYSLADLENDIAAMMTKTVLTMIAGAIFTIIFLMLILRRIIGTPLKELLERVKDLAGGEGDLTSRVSVNSKDELGEIASNINLFIEKIQQVIVTVLATASDSKEIASVLSKHATALQSSTVTQSIKVDESKKLTELVEKDLDRSEEYSIQTAEEMLTSYQTLEKMVSSLDRVVEDILMASRRELDTSAKVVTTAQQTVEIKQILTIIRDIADQTNLLALNAAIEAARAGEHGRGFAVVADEVRKLAERTQKSLSEIDATVNVVVQSVEDVSQTMHENAEWINGVSVEATLVKDQADTTKNTNKETSEIAKKASMEVVAIGQRTKELMQMMTETSSLASENEQIANELQQIAGKLDAVTHELTEELSAFKV
;
A
#
# COMPACT_ATOMS: atom_id res chain seq x y z
N MET A 1 48.73 6.84 28.17
CA MET A 1 48.59 6.72 29.64
C MET A 1 47.19 7.10 30.18
N ASP A 2 46.34 7.80 29.41
CA ASP A 2 44.98 8.17 29.86
C ASP A 2 43.89 7.09 29.73
N SER A 3 44.02 6.09 28.84
CA SER A 3 43.02 5.01 28.74
C SER A 3 43.11 4.00 29.90
N ILE A 4 44.28 3.85 30.50
CA ILE A 4 44.53 2.94 31.62
C ILE A 4 43.84 3.46 32.90
N ARG A 5 43.75 4.78 33.09
CA ARG A 5 43.09 5.41 34.25
C ARG A 5 41.56 5.28 34.28
N ARG A 6 40.91 4.86 33.20
CA ARG A 6 39.43 4.86 33.07
C ARG A 6 38.76 3.49 33.20
N SER A 7 39.53 2.40 33.27
CA SER A 7 38.97 1.06 33.45
C SER A 7 38.30 0.93 34.82
N ILE A 8 37.01 0.60 34.83
CA ILE A 8 36.25 0.26 36.05
C ILE A 8 36.96 -0.88 36.80
N GLY A 9 37.49 -1.87 36.06
CA GLY A 9 38.27 -2.96 36.63
C GLY A 9 39.50 -2.47 37.40
N LEU A 10 40.22 -1.46 36.90
CA LEU A 10 41.37 -0.90 37.61
C LEU A 10 40.96 -0.20 38.91
N LYS A 11 39.83 0.52 38.91
CA LYS A 11 39.31 1.20 40.11
C LYS A 11 38.88 0.21 41.21
N ILE A 12 38.26 -0.90 40.82
CA ILE A 12 37.88 -1.99 41.73
C ILE A 12 39.13 -2.69 42.28
N VAL A 13 40.11 -3.00 41.42
CA VAL A 13 41.37 -3.60 41.85
C VAL A 13 42.13 -2.68 42.82
N LEU A 14 42.23 -1.39 42.53
CA LEU A 14 42.94 -0.43 43.39
C LEU A 14 42.29 -0.27 44.77
N SER A 15 40.95 -0.26 44.84
CA SER A 15 40.23 -0.17 46.12
C SER A 15 40.39 -1.44 46.97
N LEU A 16 40.33 -2.63 46.34
CA LEU A 16 40.57 -3.90 47.04
C LEU A 16 42.01 -4.04 47.53
N ILE A 17 43.00 -3.60 46.72
CA ILE A 17 44.41 -3.58 47.12
C ILE A 17 44.62 -2.64 48.31
N ALA A 18 43.99 -1.46 48.31
CA ALA A 18 44.10 -0.52 49.43
C ALA A 18 43.56 -1.12 50.74
N ILE A 19 42.41 -1.79 50.70
CA ILE A 19 41.84 -2.50 51.86
C ILE A 19 42.78 -3.61 52.33
N LEU A 20 43.28 -4.43 51.41
CA LEU A 20 44.20 -5.53 51.73
C LEU A 20 45.48 -5.01 52.41
N LEU A 21 46.09 -3.94 51.89
CA LEU A 21 47.29 -3.35 52.49
C LEU A 21 47.03 -2.80 53.89
N ILE A 22 45.89 -2.14 54.11
CA ILE A 22 45.51 -1.62 55.43
C ILE A 22 45.31 -2.78 56.42
N THR A 23 44.56 -3.82 56.04
CA THR A 23 44.32 -4.98 56.91
C THR A 23 45.61 -5.75 57.22
N SER A 24 46.49 -5.92 56.23
CA SER A 24 47.79 -6.58 56.42
C SER A 24 48.71 -5.77 57.33
N ALA A 25 48.77 -4.44 57.17
CA ALA A 25 49.57 -3.57 58.03
C ALA A 25 49.05 -3.58 59.48
N MET A 26 47.73 -3.57 59.67
CA MET A 26 47.10 -3.67 60.98
C MET A 26 47.41 -5.00 61.67
N LEU A 27 47.28 -6.12 60.95
CA LEU A 27 47.60 -7.44 61.48
C LEU A 27 49.08 -7.55 61.89
N GLN A 28 49.97 -6.99 61.07
CA GLN A 28 51.40 -6.99 61.36
C GLN A 28 51.77 -6.16 62.59
N TRP A 29 51.09 -5.02 62.79
CA TRP A 29 51.25 -4.22 63.99
C TRP A 29 50.82 -4.97 65.26
N VAL A 30 49.68 -5.68 65.22
CA VAL A 30 49.17 -6.49 66.34
C VAL A 30 50.16 -7.61 66.70
N VAL A 31 50.58 -8.41 65.72
CA VAL A 31 51.51 -9.53 65.95
C VAL A 31 52.84 -9.05 66.52
N THR A 32 53.39 -7.95 65.99
CA THR A 32 54.66 -7.37 66.47
C THR A 32 54.54 -6.90 67.92
N ARG A 33 53.40 -6.33 68.29
CA ARG A 33 53.14 -5.85 69.66
C ARG A 33 53.02 -7.01 70.66
N GLU A 34 52.21 -8.02 70.35
CA GLU A 34 52.05 -9.19 71.23
C GLU A 34 53.37 -9.95 71.43
N PHE A 35 54.17 -10.10 70.36
CA PHE A 35 55.47 -10.74 70.46
C PHE A 35 56.40 -10.01 71.44
N LYS A 36 56.39 -8.67 71.45
CA LYS A 36 57.24 -7.86 72.34
C LYS A 36 56.83 -7.99 73.80
N GLU A 37 55.53 -7.98 74.09
CA GLU A 37 54.99 -8.19 75.45
C GLU A 37 55.34 -9.59 75.97
N SER A 38 55.21 -10.63 75.14
CA SER A 38 55.54 -12.02 75.49
C SER A 38 57.03 -12.25 75.81
N GLN A 39 57.96 -11.44 75.28
CA GLN A 39 59.39 -11.59 75.54
C GLN A 39 59.75 -11.30 77.00
N LEU A 40 59.27 -10.16 77.51
CA LEU A 40 59.61 -9.67 78.84
C LEU A 40 59.12 -10.64 79.93
N GLU A 41 57.93 -11.19 79.72
CA GLU A 41 57.30 -12.13 80.63
C GLU A 41 58.03 -13.48 80.66
N SER A 42 58.44 -13.99 79.49
CA SER A 42 59.25 -15.22 79.40
C SER A 42 60.63 -15.05 80.02
N GLY A 43 61.26 -13.89 79.84
CA GLY A 43 62.55 -13.55 80.45
C GLY A 43 62.50 -13.52 81.98
N LYS A 44 61.46 -12.88 82.55
CA LYS A 44 61.24 -12.86 84.02
C LYS A 44 61.04 -14.27 84.58
N LYS A 45 60.24 -15.11 83.91
CA LYS A 45 59.98 -16.49 84.34
C LYS A 45 61.24 -17.35 84.32
N HIS A 46 62.08 -17.22 83.29
CA HIS A 46 63.38 -17.89 83.22
C HIS A 46 64.31 -17.48 84.36
N LEU A 47 64.42 -16.17 84.60
CA LEU A 47 65.27 -15.65 85.68
C LEU A 47 64.82 -16.14 87.06
N GLN A 48 63.51 -16.23 87.30
CA GLN A 48 62.98 -16.76 88.55
C GLN A 48 63.31 -18.25 88.74
N MET A 49 63.09 -19.08 87.72
CA MET A 49 63.45 -20.50 87.76
C MET A 49 64.96 -20.68 88.00
N LEU A 50 65.79 -19.84 87.38
CA LEU A 50 67.23 -19.87 87.56
C LEU A 50 67.64 -19.48 88.98
N SER A 51 67.06 -18.42 89.53
CA SER A 51 67.28 -17.98 90.92
C SER A 51 66.97 -19.09 91.92
N GLU A 52 65.81 -19.73 91.80
CA GLU A 52 65.42 -20.86 92.66
C GLU A 52 66.38 -22.04 92.52
N SER A 53 66.76 -22.40 91.30
CA SER A 53 67.72 -23.49 91.03
C SER A 53 69.10 -23.20 91.64
N VAL A 54 69.61 -21.98 91.49
CA VAL A 54 70.90 -21.57 92.07
C VAL A 54 70.83 -21.64 93.60
N PHE A 55 69.76 -21.12 94.21
CA PHE A 55 69.60 -21.19 95.66
C PHE A 55 69.55 -22.63 96.19
N GLN A 56 68.79 -23.51 95.54
CA GLN A 56 68.73 -24.93 95.93
C GLN A 56 70.10 -25.61 95.83
N THR A 57 70.87 -25.29 94.79
CA THR A 57 72.22 -25.83 94.60
C THR A 57 73.18 -25.35 95.68
N VAL A 58 73.16 -24.04 95.99
CA VAL A 58 73.99 -23.43 97.04
C VAL A 58 73.62 -23.98 98.41
N ARG A 59 72.33 -24.16 98.68
CA ARG A 59 71.83 -24.78 99.91
C ARG A 59 72.32 -26.22 100.07
N GLY A 60 72.29 -27.01 98.99
CA GLY A 60 72.84 -28.36 98.96
C GLY A 60 74.34 -28.39 99.29
N ALA A 61 75.11 -27.44 98.75
CA ALA A 61 76.53 -27.30 99.07
C ALA A 61 76.77 -26.91 100.54
N MET A 62 75.94 -26.03 101.11
CA MET A 62 76.04 -25.61 102.52
C MET A 62 75.81 -26.78 103.49
N ASN A 63 74.91 -27.72 103.14
CA ASN A 63 74.64 -28.90 103.96
C ASN A 63 75.83 -29.88 104.04
N LEU A 64 76.80 -29.81 103.11
CA LEU A 64 78.02 -30.61 103.16
C LEU A 64 79.02 -30.10 104.21
N GLY A 65 78.85 -28.88 104.71
CA GLY A 65 79.65 -28.31 105.79
C GLY A 65 81.06 -27.82 105.42
N ASP A 66 81.44 -27.88 104.13
CA ASP A 66 82.74 -27.40 103.63
C ASP A 66 82.60 -26.03 102.94
N PRO A 67 83.24 -24.96 103.48
CA PRO A 67 83.22 -23.62 102.89
C PRO A 67 83.75 -23.57 101.45
N VAL A 68 84.73 -24.42 101.11
CA VAL A 68 85.35 -24.44 99.77
C VAL A 68 84.34 -24.93 98.74
N VAL A 69 83.54 -25.94 99.10
CA VAL A 69 82.50 -26.49 98.23
C VAL A 69 81.39 -25.47 97.98
N VAL A 70 81.02 -24.67 98.99
CA VAL A 70 80.03 -23.57 98.83
C VAL A 70 80.56 -22.49 97.90
N GLU A 71 81.82 -22.09 98.03
CA GLU A 71 82.44 -21.08 97.17
C GLU A 71 82.62 -21.56 95.73
N GLU A 72 83.05 -22.82 95.53
CA GLU A 72 83.13 -23.43 94.20
C GLU A 72 81.75 -23.55 93.54
N THR A 73 80.71 -23.88 94.32
CA THR A 73 79.34 -23.96 93.84
C THR A 73 78.81 -22.59 93.40
N LEU A 74 79.10 -21.53 94.16
CA LEU A 74 78.74 -20.16 93.79
C LEU A 74 79.46 -19.69 92.53
N LYS A 75 80.73 -20.06 92.37
CA LYS A 75 81.50 -19.74 91.17
C LYS A 75 80.92 -20.44 89.93
N LYS A 76 80.64 -21.74 90.01
CA LYS A 76 80.00 -22.50 88.91
C LYS A 76 78.60 -21.98 88.58
N ALA A 77 77.83 -21.56 89.58
CA ALA A 77 76.53 -20.94 89.37
C ALA A 77 76.64 -19.57 88.66
N GLY A 78 77.71 -18.82 88.92
CA GLY A 78 78.03 -17.59 88.19
C GLY A 78 78.48 -17.82 86.74
N GLU A 79 78.93 -19.03 86.40
CA GLU A 79 79.34 -19.42 85.05
C GLU A 79 78.19 -20.00 84.20
N ILE A 80 76.96 -20.08 84.74
CA ILE A 80 75.78 -20.52 83.98
C ILE A 80 75.55 -19.55 82.81
N LYS A 81 75.34 -20.10 81.60
CA LYS A 81 75.10 -19.32 80.40
C LYS A 81 73.97 -18.31 80.61
N GLY A 82 74.27 -17.03 80.37
CA GLY A 82 73.33 -15.92 80.55
C GLY A 82 73.42 -15.25 81.93
N VAL A 83 74.04 -15.85 82.94
CA VAL A 83 74.34 -15.16 84.21
C VAL A 83 75.49 -14.17 83.99
N LYS A 84 75.19 -12.89 84.18
CA LYS A 84 76.14 -11.79 84.06
C LYS A 84 76.82 -11.49 85.40
N LYS A 85 76.09 -11.62 86.50
CA LYS A 85 76.58 -11.39 87.85
C LYS A 85 75.81 -12.26 88.83
N LEU A 86 76.51 -12.90 89.76
CA LEU A 86 75.94 -13.60 90.90
C LEU A 86 76.71 -13.21 92.15
N THR A 87 76.03 -12.68 93.15
CA THR A 87 76.66 -12.28 94.42
C THR A 87 75.70 -12.54 95.56
N ILE A 88 76.14 -13.25 96.60
CA ILE A 88 75.35 -13.43 97.82
C ILE A 88 75.89 -12.52 98.91
N TYR A 89 75.10 -11.51 99.24
CA TYR A 89 75.31 -10.65 100.39
C TYR A 89 74.85 -11.41 101.62
N LYS A 90 75.68 -11.49 102.65
CA LYS A 90 75.39 -12.24 103.88
C LYS A 90 74.82 -11.30 104.94
N SER A 91 73.92 -11.78 105.79
CA SER A 91 73.39 -10.98 106.89
C SER A 91 74.45 -10.75 107.97
N PRO A 92 74.34 -9.70 108.80
CA PRO A 92 75.25 -9.47 109.91
C PRO A 92 75.37 -10.68 110.85
N GLN A 93 74.27 -11.41 111.08
CA GLN A 93 74.25 -12.61 111.92
C GLN A 93 75.12 -13.73 111.33
N VAL A 94 75.04 -13.94 110.01
CA VAL A 94 75.86 -14.96 109.32
C VAL A 94 77.33 -14.58 109.34
N ILE A 95 77.65 -13.31 109.12
CA ILE A 95 79.02 -12.81 109.14
C ILE A 95 79.65 -13.00 110.52
N GLU A 96 78.91 -12.68 111.58
CA GLU A 96 79.36 -12.83 112.96
C GLU A 96 79.57 -14.30 113.34
N LEU A 97 78.63 -15.19 112.99
CA LEU A 97 78.68 -16.61 113.38
C LEU A 97 79.90 -17.35 112.81
N PHE A 98 80.22 -17.06 111.55
CA PHE A 98 81.28 -17.75 110.81
C PHE A 98 82.58 -16.93 110.72
N ASN A 99 82.66 -15.80 111.46
CA ASN A 99 83.78 -14.87 111.44
C ASN A 99 84.26 -14.50 110.02
N LEU A 100 83.29 -14.23 109.14
CA LEU A 100 83.54 -13.98 107.73
C LEU A 100 83.97 -12.53 107.50
N GLN A 101 84.79 -12.28 106.48
CA GLN A 101 85.05 -10.91 106.07
C GLN A 101 83.79 -10.28 105.47
N ASN A 102 83.49 -9.05 105.86
CA ASN A 102 82.31 -8.35 105.41
C ASN A 102 82.33 -8.18 103.89
N THR A 103 81.30 -8.68 103.21
CA THR A 103 81.22 -8.67 101.74
C THR A 103 80.72 -7.31 101.23
N GLY A 104 81.60 -6.31 101.21
CA GLY A 104 81.42 -5.04 100.47
C GLY A 104 80.22 -4.15 100.86
N THR A 105 80.12 -2.99 100.21
CA THR A 105 79.02 -2.03 100.41
C THR A 105 77.72 -2.57 99.79
N ILE A 106 76.69 -2.74 100.62
CA ILE A 106 75.36 -3.19 100.19
C ILE A 106 74.62 -2.02 99.52
N SER A 107 74.06 -2.22 98.32
CA SER A 107 73.27 -1.19 97.62
C SER A 107 71.91 -0.98 98.30
N GLN A 108 71.26 0.17 98.06
CA GLN A 108 69.99 0.51 98.70
C GLN A 108 68.88 -0.51 98.41
N GLU A 109 68.89 -1.10 97.21
CA GLU A 109 67.95 -2.14 96.79
C GLU A 109 68.18 -3.44 97.57
N VAL A 110 69.43 -3.88 97.69
CA VAL A 110 69.78 -5.09 98.46
C VAL A 110 69.45 -4.92 99.94
N ALA A 111 69.71 -3.73 100.50
CA ALA A 111 69.32 -3.39 101.88
C ALA A 111 67.79 -3.38 102.09
N GLY A 112 67.03 -3.01 101.05
CA GLY A 112 65.57 -3.09 101.03
C GLY A 112 65.08 -4.54 101.17
N VAL A 113 65.67 -5.46 100.40
CA VAL A 113 65.32 -6.89 100.43
C VAL A 113 65.64 -7.55 101.76
N PHE A 114 66.75 -7.19 102.41
CA PHE A 114 67.05 -7.64 103.78
C PHE A 114 65.99 -7.22 104.80
N LYS A 115 65.32 -6.08 104.62
CA LYS A 115 64.30 -5.57 105.55
C LYS A 115 62.91 -6.11 105.25
N ASN A 116 62.51 -6.18 103.99
CA ASN A 116 61.15 -6.49 103.58
C ASN A 116 60.93 -8.00 103.29
N SER A 117 62.01 -8.78 103.20
CA SER A 117 62.00 -10.21 102.87
C SER A 117 61.23 -10.56 101.58
N LYS A 118 61.10 -9.61 100.64
CA LYS A 118 60.42 -9.81 99.37
C LYS A 118 61.42 -9.84 98.22
N GLN A 119 61.22 -10.78 97.31
CA GLN A 119 61.97 -10.82 96.07
C GLN A 119 61.63 -9.60 95.21
N GLU A 120 62.66 -8.97 94.65
CA GLU A 120 62.50 -7.86 93.70
C GLU A 120 63.16 -8.22 92.36
N THR A 121 62.42 -8.06 91.27
CA THR A 121 62.95 -8.21 89.91
C THR A 121 63.01 -6.83 89.25
N LEU A 122 64.22 -6.40 88.93
CA LEU A 122 64.55 -5.11 88.35
C LEU A 122 65.04 -5.31 86.92
N ILE A 123 64.84 -4.29 86.08
CA ILE A 123 65.48 -4.22 84.78
C ILE A 123 66.82 -3.51 84.98
N SER A 124 67.90 -4.12 84.53
CA SER A 124 69.26 -3.58 84.63
C SER A 124 69.86 -3.39 83.24
N ASP A 125 71.02 -2.75 83.18
CA ASP A 125 71.80 -2.55 81.95
C ASP A 125 70.99 -1.91 80.81
N GLY A 126 70.27 -0.83 81.10
CA GLY A 126 69.51 -0.06 80.10
C GLY A 126 68.33 -0.80 79.45
N GLY A 127 67.93 -1.98 79.96
CA GLY A 127 66.89 -2.80 79.35
C GLY A 127 67.34 -4.19 78.91
N HIS A 128 68.65 -4.43 78.84
CA HIS A 128 69.23 -5.63 78.24
C HIS A 128 69.62 -6.71 79.26
N ALA A 129 69.41 -6.47 80.55
CA ALA A 129 69.55 -7.48 81.59
C ALA A 129 68.38 -7.44 82.56
N LEU A 130 68.00 -8.61 83.09
CA LEU A 130 67.08 -8.71 84.21
C LEU A 130 67.88 -9.04 85.48
N LYS A 131 67.62 -8.28 86.53
CA LYS A 131 68.23 -8.43 87.84
C LYS A 131 67.18 -8.96 88.80
N ILE A 132 67.49 -10.01 89.56
CA ILE A 132 66.64 -10.55 90.62
C ILE A 132 67.42 -10.49 91.93
N LEU A 133 66.80 -9.86 92.93
CA LEU A 133 67.27 -9.84 94.30
C LEU A 133 66.39 -10.81 95.08
N SER A 134 66.95 -11.95 95.48
CA SER A 134 66.22 -13.00 96.17
C SER A 134 66.66 -13.11 97.63
N PRO A 135 65.76 -12.91 98.62
CA PRO A 135 66.08 -13.11 100.02
C PRO A 135 66.24 -14.61 100.30
N LEU A 136 67.37 -14.96 100.93
CA LEU A 136 67.65 -16.31 101.39
C LEU A 136 67.12 -16.46 102.80
N VAL A 137 65.84 -16.82 102.90
CA VAL A 137 65.12 -16.93 104.16
C VAL A 137 65.49 -18.24 104.88
N ALA A 138 65.81 -18.14 106.17
CA ALA A 138 66.17 -19.27 107.03
C ALA A 138 64.99 -20.24 107.16
N THR A 139 65.26 -21.52 106.90
CA THR A 139 64.32 -22.62 107.14
C THR A 139 64.74 -23.40 108.39
N GLN A 140 63.90 -24.33 108.85
CA GLN A 140 64.21 -25.18 110.02
C GLN A 140 65.55 -25.92 109.86
N GLU A 141 65.89 -26.32 108.63
CA GLU A 141 67.15 -27.00 108.28
C GLU A 141 68.37 -26.09 108.47
N CYS A 142 68.24 -24.79 108.20
CA CYS A 142 69.34 -23.83 108.33
C CYS A 142 69.83 -23.67 109.77
N MET A 143 68.95 -23.91 110.75
CA MET A 143 69.23 -23.73 112.18
C MET A 143 70.25 -24.73 112.74
N ALA A 144 70.51 -25.83 112.03
CA ALA A 144 71.54 -26.80 112.40
C ALA A 144 72.94 -26.16 112.40
N CYS A 145 73.17 -25.20 111.49
CA CYS A 145 74.44 -24.49 111.35
C CYS A 145 74.35 -23.02 111.74
N HIS A 146 73.19 -22.37 111.56
CA HIS A 146 72.97 -20.95 111.86
C HIS A 146 72.29 -20.74 113.22
N THR A 147 72.97 -21.15 114.30
CA THR A 147 72.40 -21.16 115.66
C THR A 147 72.07 -19.78 116.23
N ASN A 148 72.60 -18.70 115.63
CA ASN A 148 72.33 -17.31 116.04
C ASN A 148 71.22 -16.61 115.23
N ALA A 149 70.54 -17.33 114.34
CA ALA A 149 69.38 -16.84 113.58
C ALA A 149 68.08 -17.51 114.06
N LYS A 150 66.93 -17.11 113.52
CA LYS A 150 65.63 -17.78 113.69
C LYS A 150 65.05 -18.18 112.33
N VAL A 151 64.20 -19.20 112.31
CA VAL A 151 63.42 -19.53 111.10
C VAL A 151 62.60 -18.31 110.68
N GLY A 152 62.72 -17.93 109.41
CA GLY A 152 62.14 -16.71 108.86
C GLY A 152 63.12 -15.53 108.75
N ASP A 153 64.31 -15.59 109.36
CA ASP A 153 65.32 -14.53 109.21
C ASP A 153 65.96 -14.58 107.82
N VAL A 154 66.28 -13.42 107.24
CA VAL A 154 67.00 -13.35 105.97
C VAL A 154 68.50 -13.54 106.24
N LEU A 155 69.02 -14.72 105.92
CA LEU A 155 70.43 -15.09 106.12
C LEU A 155 71.35 -14.45 105.08
N GLY A 156 70.80 -14.10 103.93
CA GLY A 156 71.50 -13.40 102.87
C GLY A 156 70.56 -12.92 101.79
N VAL A 157 71.06 -12.10 100.88
CA VAL A 157 70.35 -11.71 99.66
C VAL A 157 71.20 -12.09 98.48
N MET A 158 70.64 -12.92 97.61
CA MET A 158 71.26 -13.28 96.35
C MET A 158 70.91 -12.22 95.30
N ASP A 159 71.94 -11.56 94.79
CA ASP A 159 71.89 -10.66 93.65
C ASP A 159 72.33 -11.43 92.41
N LEU A 160 71.36 -11.73 91.54
CA LEU A 160 71.57 -12.43 90.28
C LEU A 160 71.14 -11.53 89.11
N GLU A 161 72.05 -11.29 88.17
CA GLU A 161 71.81 -10.53 86.94
C GLU A 161 71.94 -11.47 85.74
N TYR A 162 70.92 -11.50 84.87
CA TYR A 162 70.85 -12.35 83.68
C TYR A 162 70.71 -11.50 82.41
N SER A 163 71.54 -11.80 81.41
CA SER A 163 71.56 -11.13 80.12
C SER A 163 70.39 -11.57 79.23
N LEU A 164 69.68 -10.61 78.65
CA LEU A 164 68.63 -10.86 77.66
C LEU A 164 69.15 -10.98 76.23
N ALA A 165 70.46 -10.78 75.99
CA ALA A 165 71.02 -10.69 74.63
C ALA A 165 70.76 -11.93 73.75
N ASP A 166 70.84 -13.13 74.33
CA ASP A 166 70.53 -14.38 73.62
C ASP A 166 69.03 -14.48 73.27
N LEU A 167 68.16 -13.99 74.17
CA LEU A 167 66.71 -13.97 73.97
C LEU A 167 66.31 -12.93 72.90
N GLU A 168 66.98 -11.78 72.87
CA GLU A 168 66.74 -10.72 71.88
C GLU A 168 67.10 -11.18 70.45
N ASN A 169 68.21 -11.91 70.29
CA ASN A 169 68.67 -12.39 68.98
C ASN A 169 67.76 -13.47 68.38
N ASP A 170 67.37 -14.47 69.16
CA ASP A 170 66.48 -15.55 68.69
C ASP A 170 65.13 -14.99 68.23
N ILE A 171 64.64 -13.96 68.91
CA ILE A 171 63.33 -13.39 68.58
C ILE A 171 63.43 -12.39 67.43
N ALA A 172 64.53 -11.64 67.28
CA ALA A 172 64.75 -10.82 66.09
C ALA A 172 64.77 -11.69 64.80
N ALA A 173 65.37 -12.87 64.86
CA ALA A 173 65.35 -13.84 63.77
C ALA A 173 63.94 -14.42 63.51
N MET A 174 63.15 -14.64 64.56
CA MET A 174 61.76 -15.09 64.43
C MET A 174 60.86 -13.99 63.84
N MET A 175 61.02 -12.73 64.27
CA MET A 175 60.26 -11.57 63.79
C MET A 175 60.51 -11.31 62.30
N THR A 176 61.75 -11.37 61.84
CA THR A 176 62.08 -11.18 60.41
C THR A 176 61.44 -12.23 59.51
N LYS A 177 61.41 -13.50 59.93
CA LYS A 177 60.72 -14.58 59.19
C LYS A 177 59.20 -14.37 59.12
N THR A 178 58.57 -13.96 60.21
CA THR A 178 57.12 -13.68 60.24
C THR A 178 56.75 -12.50 59.33
N VAL A 179 57.55 -11.43 59.34
CA VAL A 179 57.34 -10.27 58.45
C VAL A 179 57.46 -10.65 56.97
N LEU A 180 58.49 -11.42 56.59
CA LEU A 180 58.69 -11.83 55.19
C LEU A 180 57.57 -12.73 54.66
N THR A 181 57.09 -13.67 55.49
CA THR A 181 55.99 -14.57 55.09
C THR A 181 54.66 -13.84 54.90
N MET A 182 54.35 -12.83 55.73
CA MET A 182 53.16 -11.99 55.55
C MET A 182 53.23 -11.15 54.28
N ILE A 183 54.39 -10.54 53.98
CA ILE A 183 54.58 -9.77 52.74
C ILE A 183 54.39 -10.67 51.50
N ALA A 184 54.96 -11.87 51.51
CA ALA A 184 54.78 -12.83 50.41
C ALA A 184 53.31 -13.22 50.22
N GLY A 185 52.56 -13.44 51.30
CA GLY A 185 51.12 -13.72 51.25
C GLY A 185 50.29 -12.56 50.69
N ALA A 186 50.62 -11.32 51.07
CA ALA A 186 49.98 -10.13 50.53
C ALA A 186 50.22 -9.98 49.01
N ILE A 187 51.44 -10.21 48.53
CA ILE A 187 51.75 -10.15 47.09
C ILE A 187 50.98 -11.23 46.32
N PHE A 188 50.95 -12.46 46.84
CA PHE A 188 50.24 -13.57 46.19
C PHE A 188 48.73 -13.27 46.03
N THR A 189 48.09 -12.80 47.09
CA THR A 189 46.66 -12.46 47.06
C THR A 189 46.33 -11.34 46.07
N ILE A 190 47.20 -10.32 45.96
CA ILE A 190 47.05 -9.24 44.96
C ILE A 190 47.10 -9.79 43.53
N ILE A 191 48.11 -10.61 43.22
CA ILE A 191 48.29 -11.19 41.87
C ILE A 191 47.10 -12.08 41.52
N PHE A 192 46.66 -12.92 42.45
CA PHE A 192 45.52 -13.81 42.27
C PHE A 192 44.22 -13.05 42.01
N LEU A 193 43.96 -11.99 42.78
CA LEU A 193 42.79 -11.12 42.62
C LEU A 193 42.77 -10.43 41.25
N MET A 194 43.94 -9.95 40.77
CA MET A 194 44.06 -9.32 39.45
C MET A 194 43.71 -10.29 38.32
N LEU A 195 44.15 -11.55 38.40
CA LEU A 195 43.86 -12.57 37.38
C LEU A 195 42.37 -12.90 37.31
N ILE A 196 41.72 -13.06 38.46
CA ILE A 196 40.27 -13.35 38.54
C ILE A 196 39.46 -12.18 37.95
N LEU A 197 39.71 -10.95 38.39
CA LEU A 197 38.94 -9.79 37.94
C LEU A 197 39.13 -9.52 36.44
N ARG A 198 40.33 -9.75 35.90
CA ARG A 198 40.58 -9.65 34.46
C ARG A 198 39.77 -10.67 33.66
N ARG A 199 39.67 -11.90 34.15
CA ARG A 199 38.98 -13.00 33.45
C ARG A 199 37.46 -12.90 33.55
N ILE A 200 36.92 -12.55 34.72
CA ILE A 200 35.47 -12.51 34.97
C ILE A 200 34.84 -11.21 34.44
N ILE A 201 35.50 -10.06 34.64
CA ILE A 201 34.92 -8.75 34.29
C ILE A 201 35.57 -8.20 33.01
N GLY A 202 36.89 -8.23 32.92
CA GLY A 202 37.63 -7.54 31.85
C GLY A 202 37.38 -8.09 30.45
N THR A 203 37.41 -9.42 30.27
CA THR A 203 37.21 -10.04 28.95
C THR A 203 35.79 -9.85 28.42
N PRO A 204 34.70 -10.15 29.17
CA PRO A 204 33.34 -9.98 28.67
C PRO A 204 32.97 -8.52 28.35
N LEU A 205 33.42 -7.56 29.16
CA LEU A 205 33.20 -6.14 28.88
C LEU A 205 33.90 -5.67 27.59
N LYS A 206 35.07 -6.24 27.30
CA LYS A 206 35.81 -5.90 26.08
C LYS A 206 35.08 -6.45 24.85
N GLU A 207 34.59 -7.70 24.90
CA GLU A 207 33.79 -8.28 23.83
C GLU A 207 32.50 -7.48 23.59
N LEU A 208 31.79 -7.12 24.66
CA LEU A 208 30.60 -6.25 24.57
C LEU A 208 30.91 -4.91 23.90
N LEU A 209 32.01 -4.26 24.30
CA LEU A 209 32.42 -2.98 23.73
C LEU A 209 32.82 -3.10 22.26
N GLU A 210 33.59 -4.13 21.89
CA GLU A 210 33.98 -4.36 20.50
C GLU A 210 32.74 -4.62 19.63
N ARG A 211 31.77 -5.40 20.12
CA ARG A 211 30.52 -5.67 19.38
C ARG A 211 29.64 -4.44 19.21
N VAL A 212 29.47 -3.64 20.25
CA VAL A 212 28.72 -2.37 20.14
C VAL A 212 29.44 -1.39 19.22
N LYS A 213 30.77 -1.36 19.24
CA LYS A 213 31.57 -0.52 18.33
C LYS A 213 31.48 -0.98 16.88
N ASP A 214 31.47 -2.28 16.64
CA ASP A 214 31.27 -2.88 15.32
C ASP A 214 29.85 -2.58 14.79
N LEU A 215 28.85 -2.64 15.66
CA LEU A 215 27.47 -2.25 15.32
C LEU A 215 27.31 -0.75 15.05
N ALA A 216 28.05 0.10 15.77
CA ALA A 216 27.96 1.56 15.66
C ALA A 216 28.87 2.18 14.59
N GLY A 217 29.89 1.46 14.13
CA GLY A 217 30.90 1.97 13.19
C GLY A 217 31.32 1.04 12.07
N GLY A 218 30.86 -0.21 12.05
CA GLY A 218 31.12 -1.20 11.00
C GLY A 218 30.01 -1.25 9.93
N GLU A 219 30.16 -2.15 8.95
CA GLU A 219 29.30 -2.38 7.76
C GLU A 219 27.87 -2.88 8.09
N GLY A 220 27.32 -2.60 9.27
CA GLY A 220 25.94 -2.93 9.60
C GLY A 220 25.59 -4.43 9.56
N ASP A 221 26.53 -5.33 9.93
CA ASP A 221 26.25 -6.76 10.00
C ASP A 221 25.36 -7.12 11.21
N LEU A 222 24.05 -7.13 10.96
CA LEU A 222 23.01 -7.46 11.92
C LEU A 222 22.80 -8.99 12.07
N THR A 223 23.59 -9.83 11.39
CA THR A 223 23.56 -11.30 11.58
C THR A 223 24.43 -11.73 12.77
N SER A 224 25.40 -10.90 13.16
CA SER A 224 26.27 -11.16 14.29
C SER A 224 25.55 -11.02 15.64
N ARG A 225 25.95 -11.82 16.64
CA ARG A 225 25.40 -11.80 18.00
C ARG A 225 26.50 -11.73 19.05
N VAL A 226 26.18 -11.10 20.18
CA VAL A 226 27.03 -11.09 21.37
C VAL A 226 26.89 -12.44 22.08
N SER A 227 28.00 -13.06 22.46
CA SER A 227 27.97 -14.33 23.19
C SER A 227 27.46 -14.12 24.63
N VAL A 228 26.48 -14.92 25.04
CA VAL A 228 25.88 -14.87 26.40
C VAL A 228 26.48 -15.98 27.24
N ASN A 229 27.68 -15.74 27.79
CA ASN A 229 28.44 -16.74 28.55
C ASN A 229 28.30 -16.61 30.07
N SER A 230 27.58 -15.58 30.55
CA SER A 230 27.34 -15.34 31.97
C SER A 230 25.85 -15.25 32.30
N LYS A 231 25.49 -15.53 33.56
CA LYS A 231 24.13 -15.40 34.10
C LYS A 231 23.99 -14.20 35.05
N ASP A 232 24.98 -13.31 35.04
CA ASP A 232 25.01 -12.06 35.80
C ASP A 232 24.50 -10.89 34.95
N GLU A 233 24.67 -9.67 35.46
CA GLU A 233 24.27 -8.43 34.80
C GLU A 233 24.93 -8.24 33.41
N LEU A 234 26.13 -8.81 33.18
CA LEU A 234 26.79 -8.75 31.88
C LEU A 234 26.10 -9.68 30.86
N GLY A 235 25.62 -10.83 31.33
CA GLY A 235 24.79 -11.74 30.53
C GLY A 235 23.46 -11.11 30.11
N GLU A 236 22.80 -10.40 31.01
CA GLU A 236 21.54 -9.70 30.73
C GLU A 236 21.74 -8.57 29.71
N ILE A 237 22.83 -7.79 29.84
CA ILE A 237 23.19 -6.76 28.85
C ILE A 237 23.42 -7.39 27.46
N ALA A 238 24.18 -8.49 27.38
CA ALA A 238 24.42 -9.18 26.11
C ALA A 238 23.11 -9.67 25.47
N SER A 239 22.19 -10.23 26.27
CA SER A 239 20.87 -10.67 25.79
C SER A 239 20.02 -9.50 25.27
N ASN A 240 19.97 -8.39 25.98
CA ASN A 240 19.21 -7.21 25.57
C ASN A 240 19.78 -6.54 24.30
N ILE A 241 21.11 -6.54 24.13
CA ILE A 241 21.75 -6.11 22.88
C ILE A 241 21.34 -7.02 21.72
N ASN A 242 21.35 -8.33 21.92
CA ASN A 242 20.92 -9.28 20.88
C ASN A 242 19.44 -9.07 20.47
N LEU A 243 18.56 -8.83 21.45
CA LEU A 243 17.15 -8.52 21.19
C LEU A 243 16.99 -7.20 20.42
N PHE A 244 17.81 -6.19 20.74
CA PHE A 244 17.84 -4.94 19.99
C PHE A 244 18.29 -5.17 18.53
N ILE A 245 19.37 -5.92 18.31
CA ILE A 245 19.86 -6.27 16.96
C ILE A 245 18.78 -7.01 16.17
N GLU A 246 18.11 -7.99 16.78
CA GLU A 246 17.00 -8.74 16.16
C GLU A 246 15.85 -7.84 15.73
N LYS A 247 15.45 -6.88 16.58
CA LYS A 247 14.39 -5.91 16.23
C LYS A 247 14.79 -5.02 15.07
N ILE A 248 16.03 -4.54 15.03
CA ILE A 248 16.52 -3.72 13.90
C ILE A 248 16.57 -4.58 12.63
N GLN A 249 17.07 -5.82 12.70
CA GLN A 249 17.10 -6.75 11.58
C GLN A 249 15.69 -6.96 10.98
N GLN A 250 14.68 -7.20 11.82
CA GLN A 250 13.29 -7.34 11.38
C GLN A 250 12.74 -6.07 10.73
N VAL A 251 13.06 -4.89 11.26
CA VAL A 251 12.67 -3.60 10.66
C VAL A 251 13.27 -3.47 9.27
N ILE A 252 14.58 -3.70 9.11
CA ILE A 252 15.26 -3.60 7.81
C ILE A 252 14.67 -4.59 6.80
N VAL A 253 14.45 -5.86 7.19
CA VAL A 253 13.80 -6.87 6.32
C VAL A 253 12.40 -6.41 5.88
N THR A 254 11.61 -5.86 6.80
CA THR A 254 10.26 -5.37 6.51
C THR A 254 10.28 -4.17 5.56
N VAL A 255 11.22 -3.24 5.75
CA VAL A 255 11.37 -2.07 4.88
C VAL A 255 11.84 -2.49 3.49
N LEU A 256 12.79 -3.42 3.37
CA LEU A 256 13.24 -3.96 2.07
C LEU A 256 12.09 -4.67 1.33
N ALA A 257 11.27 -5.46 2.02
CA ALA A 257 10.09 -6.07 1.43
C ALA A 257 9.08 -5.01 0.95
N THR A 258 8.79 -3.99 1.77
CA THR A 258 7.88 -2.89 1.43
C THR A 258 8.40 -2.07 0.24
N ALA A 259 9.73 -1.87 0.15
CA ALA A 259 10.37 -1.19 -0.98
C ALA A 259 10.22 -2.00 -2.27
N SER A 260 10.38 -3.33 -2.20
CA SER A 260 10.13 -4.23 -3.33
C SER A 260 8.68 -4.17 -3.81
N ASP A 261 7.71 -4.24 -2.89
CA ASP A 261 6.28 -4.12 -3.21
C ASP A 261 5.98 -2.76 -3.85
N SER A 262 6.55 -1.68 -3.31
CA SER A 262 6.37 -0.32 -3.84
C SER A 262 6.96 -0.18 -5.25
N LYS A 263 8.07 -0.86 -5.54
CA LYS A 263 8.67 -0.92 -6.88
C LYS A 263 7.77 -1.66 -7.87
N GLU A 264 7.15 -2.76 -7.45
CA GLU A 264 6.16 -3.47 -8.28
C GLU A 264 4.95 -2.56 -8.57
N ILE A 265 4.43 -1.86 -7.56
CA ILE A 265 3.36 -0.88 -7.70
C ILE A 265 3.74 0.21 -8.69
N ALA A 266 4.96 0.77 -8.61
CA ALA A 266 5.46 1.76 -9.56
C ALA A 266 5.45 1.22 -11.01
N SER A 267 5.90 -0.03 -11.21
CA SER A 267 5.88 -0.68 -12.53
C SER A 267 4.47 -0.87 -13.07
N VAL A 268 3.55 -1.34 -12.22
CA VAL A 268 2.13 -1.52 -12.57
C VAL A 268 1.48 -0.18 -12.90
N LEU A 269 1.76 0.86 -12.10
CA LEU A 269 1.25 2.22 -12.33
C LEU A 269 1.72 2.79 -13.67
N SER A 270 3.00 2.61 -14.00
CA SER A 270 3.59 2.99 -15.29
C SER A 270 2.90 2.29 -16.47
N LYS A 271 2.63 0.98 -16.35
CA LYS A 271 1.89 0.22 -17.37
C LYS A 271 0.46 0.75 -17.54
N HIS A 272 -0.24 1.04 -16.44
CA HIS A 272 -1.59 1.59 -16.50
C HIS A 272 -1.61 3.01 -17.09
N ALA A 273 -0.62 3.85 -16.78
CA ALA A 273 -0.47 5.17 -17.37
C ALA A 273 -0.32 5.08 -18.91
N THR A 274 0.56 4.20 -19.39
CA THR A 274 0.76 3.97 -20.83
C THR A 274 -0.51 3.43 -21.51
N ALA A 275 -1.19 2.48 -20.88
CA ALA A 275 -2.45 1.93 -21.39
C ALA A 275 -3.58 2.97 -21.45
N LEU A 276 -3.67 3.83 -20.44
CA LEU A 276 -4.60 4.95 -20.41
C LEU A 276 -4.31 5.93 -21.54
N GLN A 277 -3.04 6.32 -21.74
CA GLN A 277 -2.64 7.21 -22.84
C GLN A 277 -3.02 6.65 -24.21
N SER A 278 -2.74 5.36 -24.47
CA SER A 278 -3.12 4.70 -25.73
C SER A 278 -4.64 4.64 -25.94
N SER A 279 -5.39 4.38 -24.86
CA SER A 279 -6.86 4.36 -24.89
C SER A 279 -7.42 5.75 -25.18
N THR A 280 -6.86 6.79 -24.56
CA THR A 280 -7.21 8.19 -24.77
C THR A 280 -6.98 8.62 -26.22
N VAL A 281 -5.84 8.26 -26.82
CA VAL A 281 -5.56 8.55 -28.24
C VAL A 281 -6.59 7.87 -29.15
N THR A 282 -6.92 6.61 -28.87
CA THR A 282 -7.94 5.87 -29.62
C THR A 282 -9.32 6.50 -29.48
N GLN A 283 -9.68 6.93 -28.27
CA GLN A 283 -10.92 7.65 -27.99
C GLN A 283 -11.00 8.97 -28.76
N SER A 284 -9.92 9.77 -28.78
CA SER A 284 -9.86 11.02 -29.56
C SER A 284 -10.08 10.79 -31.06
N ILE A 285 -9.47 9.75 -31.63
CA ILE A 285 -9.70 9.37 -33.04
C ILE A 285 -11.17 9.02 -33.29
N LYS A 286 -11.79 8.26 -32.38
CA LYS A 286 -13.20 7.86 -32.51
C LYS A 286 -14.17 9.03 -32.35
N VAL A 287 -13.84 10.00 -31.49
CA VAL A 287 -14.60 11.25 -31.37
C VAL A 287 -14.51 12.07 -32.65
N ASP A 288 -13.32 12.21 -33.25
CA ASP A 288 -13.15 12.92 -34.52
C ASP A 288 -13.91 12.25 -35.68
N GLU A 289 -13.85 10.93 -35.77
CA GLU A 289 -14.62 10.14 -36.74
C GLU A 289 -16.14 10.34 -36.54
N SER A 290 -16.60 10.34 -35.29
CA SER A 290 -18.01 10.57 -34.96
C SER A 290 -18.47 11.99 -35.29
N LYS A 291 -17.61 13.00 -35.09
CA LYS A 291 -17.91 14.38 -35.50
C LYS A 291 -18.12 14.50 -37.00
N LYS A 292 -17.20 13.93 -37.81
CA LYS A 292 -17.33 13.89 -39.28
C LYS A 292 -18.61 13.20 -39.73
N LEU A 293 -18.96 12.07 -39.11
CA LEU A 293 -20.20 11.38 -39.41
C LEU A 293 -21.43 12.23 -39.06
N THR A 294 -21.38 12.96 -37.95
CA THR A 294 -22.46 13.85 -37.51
C THR A 294 -22.66 15.02 -38.47
N GLU A 295 -21.58 15.60 -39.00
CA GLU A 295 -21.63 16.63 -40.05
C GLU A 295 -22.27 16.10 -41.36
N LEU A 296 -21.98 14.85 -41.74
CA LEU A 296 -22.63 14.22 -42.89
C LEU A 296 -24.14 14.00 -42.64
N VAL A 297 -24.50 13.56 -41.44
CA VAL A 297 -25.91 13.41 -41.04
C VAL A 297 -26.63 14.75 -41.07
N GLU A 298 -26.01 15.83 -40.60
CA GLU A 298 -26.61 17.18 -40.66
C GLU A 298 -26.92 17.60 -42.11
N LYS A 299 -25.97 17.39 -43.03
CA LYS A 299 -26.19 17.66 -44.46
C LYS A 299 -27.30 16.80 -45.07
N ASP A 300 -27.39 15.52 -44.70
CA ASP A 300 -28.44 14.64 -45.19
C ASP A 300 -29.82 15.00 -44.63
N LEU A 301 -29.88 15.53 -43.40
CA LEU A 301 -31.10 16.07 -42.81
C LEU A 301 -31.57 17.33 -43.56
N ASP A 302 -30.69 18.27 -43.88
CA ASP A 302 -31.05 19.46 -44.67
C ASP A 302 -31.69 19.05 -46.02
N ARG A 303 -31.10 18.06 -46.70
CA ARG A 303 -31.64 17.53 -47.97
C ARG A 303 -32.97 16.82 -47.76
N SER A 304 -33.12 16.08 -46.66
CA SER A 304 -34.36 15.38 -46.33
C SER A 304 -35.49 16.36 -46.02
N GLU A 305 -35.19 17.50 -45.38
CA GLU A 305 -36.15 18.59 -45.17
C GLU A 305 -36.57 19.20 -46.50
N GLU A 306 -35.61 19.53 -47.36
CA GLU A 306 -35.86 20.07 -48.71
C GLU A 306 -36.78 19.15 -49.52
N TYR A 307 -36.49 17.84 -49.57
CA TYR A 307 -37.32 16.87 -50.28
C TYR A 307 -38.72 16.73 -49.68
N SER A 308 -38.85 16.83 -48.35
CA SER A 308 -40.15 16.76 -47.69
C SER A 308 -41.02 17.98 -48.02
N ILE A 309 -40.43 19.19 -48.02
CA ILE A 309 -41.12 20.42 -48.40
C ILE A 309 -41.52 20.36 -49.88
N GLN A 310 -40.58 20.02 -50.76
CA GLN A 310 -40.82 19.90 -52.20
C GLN A 310 -41.95 18.89 -52.50
N THR A 311 -41.93 17.72 -51.86
CA THR A 311 -42.99 16.70 -52.02
C THR A 311 -44.35 17.27 -51.63
N ALA A 312 -44.44 17.99 -50.51
CA ALA A 312 -45.69 18.60 -50.07
C ALA A 312 -46.24 19.63 -51.07
N GLU A 313 -45.37 20.45 -51.65
CA GLU A 313 -45.72 21.45 -52.68
C GLU A 313 -46.16 20.80 -54.01
N GLU A 314 -45.44 19.77 -54.46
CA GLU A 314 -45.79 19.02 -55.67
C GLU A 314 -47.13 18.30 -55.52
N MET A 315 -47.40 17.70 -54.36
CA MET A 315 -48.69 17.08 -54.06
C MET A 315 -49.84 18.11 -54.05
N LEU A 316 -49.61 19.31 -53.51
CA LEU A 316 -50.61 20.38 -53.53
C LEU A 316 -50.89 20.86 -54.96
N THR A 317 -49.85 21.02 -55.78
CA THR A 317 -49.98 21.41 -57.19
C THR A 317 -50.72 20.34 -58.00
N SER A 318 -50.41 19.06 -57.77
CA SER A 318 -51.10 17.93 -58.38
C SER A 318 -52.57 17.87 -57.95
N TYR A 319 -52.87 18.10 -56.67
CA TYR A 319 -54.24 18.22 -56.15
C TYR A 319 -55.04 19.31 -56.90
N GLN A 320 -54.50 20.51 -57.05
CA GLN A 320 -55.16 21.62 -57.75
C GLN A 320 -55.38 21.32 -59.25
N THR A 321 -54.47 20.58 -59.87
CA THR A 321 -54.59 20.16 -61.27
C THR A 321 -55.70 19.14 -61.44
N LEU A 322 -55.79 18.16 -60.54
CA LEU A 322 -56.87 17.16 -60.52
C LEU A 322 -58.23 17.80 -60.25
N GLU A 323 -58.30 18.81 -59.38
CA GLU A 323 -59.54 19.55 -59.13
C GLU A 323 -60.07 20.25 -60.40
N LYS A 324 -59.18 20.88 -61.17
CA LYS A 324 -59.53 21.47 -62.48
C LYS A 324 -59.94 20.40 -63.50
N MET A 325 -59.29 19.24 -63.48
CA MET A 325 -59.61 18.10 -64.35
C MET A 325 -61.01 17.56 -64.04
N VAL A 326 -61.35 17.33 -62.78
CA VAL A 326 -62.69 16.89 -62.34
C VAL A 326 -63.76 17.88 -62.78
N SER A 327 -63.54 19.19 -62.57
CA SER A 327 -64.48 20.23 -63.03
C SER A 327 -64.64 20.25 -64.57
N SER A 328 -63.59 19.95 -65.32
CA SER A 328 -63.65 19.86 -66.78
C SER A 328 -64.40 18.61 -67.24
N LEU A 329 -64.21 17.48 -66.55
CA LEU A 329 -64.95 16.23 -66.82
C LEU A 329 -66.44 16.38 -66.53
N ASP A 330 -66.82 17.08 -65.46
CA ASP A 330 -68.23 17.38 -65.18
C ASP A 330 -68.90 18.12 -66.35
N ARG A 331 -68.21 19.09 -66.94
CA ARG A 331 -68.70 19.81 -68.14
C ARG A 331 -68.79 18.90 -69.35
N VAL A 332 -67.79 18.03 -69.57
CA VAL A 332 -67.80 17.07 -70.68
C VAL A 332 -68.97 16.10 -70.56
N VAL A 333 -69.24 15.58 -69.36
CA VAL A 333 -70.39 14.69 -69.11
C VAL A 333 -71.71 15.43 -69.38
N GLU A 334 -71.84 16.70 -68.96
CA GLU A 334 -73.01 17.52 -69.27
C GLU A 334 -73.20 17.72 -70.78
N ASP A 335 -72.13 18.06 -71.50
CA ASP A 335 -72.13 18.24 -72.96
C ASP A 335 -72.51 16.94 -73.71
N ILE A 336 -71.99 15.79 -73.25
CA ILE A 336 -72.32 14.45 -73.78
C ILE A 336 -73.80 14.13 -73.60
N LEU A 337 -74.36 14.39 -72.42
CA LEU A 337 -75.79 14.18 -72.16
C LEU A 337 -76.67 15.09 -73.03
N MET A 338 -76.25 16.34 -73.26
CA MET A 338 -76.93 17.24 -74.19
C MET A 338 -76.83 16.77 -75.63
N ALA A 339 -75.68 16.29 -76.08
CA ALA A 339 -75.47 15.72 -77.42
C ALA A 339 -76.34 14.48 -77.64
N SER A 340 -76.37 13.55 -76.68
CA SER A 340 -77.23 12.36 -76.72
C SER A 340 -78.71 12.72 -76.92
N ARG A 341 -79.21 13.73 -76.18
CA ARG A 341 -80.60 14.21 -76.33
C ARG A 341 -80.87 14.80 -77.71
N ARG A 342 -79.92 15.56 -78.28
CA ARG A 342 -80.05 16.13 -79.63
C ARG A 342 -80.04 15.06 -80.72
N GLU A 343 -79.24 14.01 -80.54
CA GLU A 343 -79.19 12.88 -81.47
C GLU A 343 -80.52 12.12 -81.46
N LEU A 344 -81.10 11.86 -80.28
CA LEU A 344 -82.42 11.23 -80.15
C LEU A 344 -83.54 12.07 -80.79
N ASP A 345 -83.56 13.39 -80.56
CA ASP A 345 -84.54 14.30 -81.19
C ASP A 345 -84.41 14.32 -82.72
N THR A 346 -83.18 14.32 -83.22
CA THR A 346 -82.91 14.30 -84.65
C THR A 346 -83.30 12.94 -85.25
N SER A 347 -83.07 11.83 -84.54
CA SER A 347 -83.46 10.48 -84.97
C SER A 347 -84.97 10.39 -85.13
N ALA A 348 -85.74 10.96 -84.20
CA ALA A 348 -87.20 11.02 -84.31
C ALA A 348 -87.69 11.81 -85.55
N LYS A 349 -86.99 12.90 -85.92
CA LYS A 349 -87.29 13.67 -87.14
C LYS A 349 -86.94 12.90 -88.41
N VAL A 350 -85.84 12.14 -88.40
CA VAL A 350 -85.42 11.27 -89.51
C VAL A 350 -86.47 10.17 -89.73
N VAL A 351 -86.95 9.52 -88.67
CA VAL A 351 -88.06 8.53 -88.75
C VAL A 351 -89.33 9.16 -89.35
N THR A 352 -89.69 10.37 -88.92
CA THR A 352 -90.84 11.09 -89.49
C THR A 352 -90.64 11.39 -90.98
N THR A 353 -89.43 11.79 -91.38
CA THR A 353 -89.07 12.05 -92.78
C THR A 353 -89.12 10.77 -93.63
N ALA A 354 -88.71 9.63 -93.06
CA ALA A 354 -88.82 8.32 -93.70
C ALA A 354 -90.29 8.01 -94.04
N GLN A 355 -91.18 8.20 -93.06
CA GLN A 355 -92.61 7.98 -93.21
C GLN A 355 -93.21 8.87 -94.31
N GLN A 356 -92.88 10.16 -94.31
CA GLN A 356 -93.31 11.10 -95.36
C GLN A 356 -92.80 10.71 -96.75
N THR A 357 -91.59 10.17 -96.83
CA THR A 357 -91.01 9.70 -98.10
C THR A 357 -91.75 8.46 -98.63
N VAL A 358 -92.18 7.55 -97.74
CA VAL A 358 -93.04 6.41 -98.09
C VAL A 358 -94.41 6.88 -98.58
N GLU A 359 -95.00 7.90 -97.96
CA GLU A 359 -96.25 8.51 -98.42
C GLU A 359 -96.11 9.13 -99.81
N ILE A 360 -95.01 9.83 -100.10
CA ILE A 360 -94.71 10.36 -101.44
C ILE A 360 -94.63 9.22 -102.46
N LYS A 361 -94.00 8.09 -102.12
CA LYS A 361 -93.92 6.92 -103.00
C LYS A 361 -95.31 6.35 -103.33
N GLN A 362 -96.24 6.35 -102.37
CA GLN A 362 -97.64 5.97 -102.62
C GLN A 362 -98.32 6.93 -103.59
N ILE A 363 -98.14 8.24 -103.41
CA ILE A 363 -98.69 9.25 -104.33
C ILE A 363 -98.13 9.07 -105.75
N LEU A 364 -96.82 8.83 -105.89
CA LEU A 364 -96.20 8.59 -107.20
C LEU A 364 -96.76 7.35 -107.90
N THR A 365 -97.12 6.31 -107.13
CA THR A 365 -97.78 5.11 -107.66
C THR A 365 -99.16 5.45 -108.22
N ILE A 366 -99.95 6.25 -107.49
CA ILE A 366 -101.26 6.72 -107.98
C ILE A 366 -101.12 7.58 -109.25
N ILE A 367 -100.12 8.48 -109.32
CA ILE A 367 -99.91 9.30 -110.52
C ILE A 367 -99.45 8.43 -111.69
N ARG A 368 -98.66 7.38 -111.45
CA ARG A 368 -98.25 6.39 -112.47
C ARG A 368 -99.48 5.68 -113.02
N ASP A 369 -100.37 5.22 -112.15
CA ASP A 369 -101.63 4.59 -112.56
C ASP A 369 -102.50 5.54 -113.38
N ILE A 370 -102.58 6.83 -113.01
CA ILE A 370 -103.28 7.87 -113.78
C ILE A 370 -102.62 8.09 -115.14
N ALA A 371 -101.29 8.14 -115.22
CA ALA A 371 -100.56 8.31 -116.47
C ALA A 371 -100.76 7.09 -117.39
N ASP A 372 -100.75 5.88 -116.85
CA ASP A 372 -101.04 4.63 -117.57
C ASP A 372 -102.48 4.63 -118.12
N GLN A 373 -103.46 5.01 -117.30
CA GLN A 373 -104.85 5.17 -117.71
C GLN A 373 -105.00 6.26 -118.79
N THR A 374 -104.32 7.39 -118.63
CA THR A 374 -104.35 8.50 -119.60
C THR A 374 -103.74 8.09 -120.94
N ASN A 375 -102.64 7.33 -120.90
CA ASN A 375 -102.00 6.76 -122.09
C ASN A 375 -102.94 5.80 -122.83
N LEU A 376 -103.63 4.92 -122.10
CA LEU A 376 -104.63 4.00 -122.66
C LEU A 376 -105.85 4.74 -123.23
N LEU A 377 -106.36 5.76 -122.53
CA LEU A 377 -107.46 6.60 -123.00
C LEU A 377 -107.08 7.37 -124.27
N ALA A 378 -105.87 7.94 -124.31
CA ALA A 378 -105.34 8.66 -125.46
C ALA A 378 -105.12 7.74 -126.66
N LEU A 379 -104.63 6.51 -126.42
CA LEU A 379 -104.52 5.48 -127.45
C LEU A 379 -105.89 5.11 -128.04
N ASN A 380 -106.89 4.88 -127.18
CA ASN A 380 -108.27 4.60 -127.63
C ASN A 380 -108.85 5.78 -128.43
N ALA A 381 -108.61 7.01 -127.99
CA ALA A 381 -109.05 8.21 -128.70
C ALA A 381 -108.34 8.39 -130.05
N ALA A 382 -107.04 8.09 -130.13
CA ALA A 382 -106.27 8.13 -131.38
C ALA A 382 -106.77 7.08 -132.39
N ILE A 383 -107.09 5.87 -131.90
CA ILE A 383 -107.71 4.80 -132.70
C ILE A 383 -109.06 5.26 -133.27
N GLU A 384 -109.93 5.84 -132.43
CA GLU A 384 -111.26 6.27 -132.88
C GLU A 384 -111.20 7.50 -133.80
N ALA A 385 -110.25 8.41 -133.57
CA ALA A 385 -109.99 9.55 -134.46
C ALA A 385 -109.45 9.10 -135.84
N ALA A 386 -108.61 8.07 -135.89
CA ALA A 386 -108.18 7.44 -137.15
C ALA A 386 -109.36 6.77 -137.87
N ARG A 387 -110.32 6.21 -137.11
CA ARG A 387 -111.55 5.57 -137.61
C ARG A 387 -112.52 6.56 -138.25
N ALA A 388 -112.56 7.81 -137.76
CA ALA A 388 -113.39 8.90 -138.29
C ALA A 388 -112.82 9.58 -139.56
N GLY A 389 -111.66 9.16 -140.07
CA GLY A 389 -111.09 9.64 -141.33
C GLY A 389 -110.75 11.14 -141.32
N GLU A 390 -111.05 11.86 -142.40
CA GLU A 390 -110.72 13.30 -142.55
C GLU A 390 -111.39 14.20 -141.47
N HIS A 391 -112.55 13.82 -140.93
CA HIS A 391 -113.24 14.56 -139.88
C HIS A 391 -112.59 14.41 -138.49
N GLY A 392 -111.82 13.33 -138.26
CA GLY A 392 -111.14 13.03 -136.99
C GLY A 392 -109.73 13.59 -136.88
N ARG A 393 -109.21 14.22 -137.94
CA ARG A 393 -107.79 14.58 -138.06
C ARG A 393 -107.30 15.56 -136.99
N GLY A 394 -108.12 16.52 -136.57
CA GLY A 394 -107.82 17.43 -135.46
C GLY A 394 -107.82 16.71 -134.09
N PHE A 395 -108.74 15.77 -133.89
CA PHE A 395 -108.80 14.95 -132.67
C PHE A 395 -107.63 13.96 -132.58
N ALA A 396 -107.19 13.38 -133.69
CA ALA A 396 -106.06 12.47 -133.73
C ALA A 396 -104.77 13.15 -133.26
N VAL A 397 -104.52 14.40 -133.68
CA VAL A 397 -103.35 15.17 -133.23
C VAL A 397 -103.40 15.44 -131.73
N VAL A 398 -104.56 15.81 -131.18
CA VAL A 398 -104.72 16.03 -129.74
C VAL A 398 -104.52 14.72 -128.97
N ALA A 399 -105.09 13.60 -129.44
CA ALA A 399 -104.95 12.31 -128.79
C ALA A 399 -103.50 11.82 -128.78
N ASP A 400 -102.76 11.97 -129.89
CA ASP A 400 -101.33 11.62 -129.95
C ASP A 400 -100.46 12.55 -129.07
N GLU A 401 -100.83 13.83 -128.93
CA GLU A 401 -100.14 14.76 -128.03
C GLU A 401 -100.40 14.42 -126.56
N VAL A 402 -101.64 14.04 -126.20
CA VAL A 402 -101.98 13.52 -124.85
C VAL A 402 -101.24 12.21 -124.57
N ARG A 403 -101.13 11.31 -125.55
CA ARG A 403 -100.38 10.05 -125.44
C ARG A 403 -98.89 10.32 -125.17
N LYS A 404 -98.25 11.17 -125.97
CA LYS A 404 -96.85 11.58 -125.76
C LYS A 404 -96.64 12.27 -124.40
N LEU A 405 -97.61 13.06 -123.95
CA LEU A 405 -97.57 13.68 -122.63
C LEU A 405 -97.62 12.61 -121.52
N ALA A 406 -98.52 11.62 -121.64
CA ALA A 406 -98.62 10.51 -120.69
C ALA A 406 -97.33 9.66 -120.66
N GLU A 407 -96.75 9.31 -121.81
CA GLU A 407 -95.45 8.61 -121.91
C GLU A 407 -94.31 9.42 -121.27
N ARG A 408 -94.28 10.75 -121.49
CA ARG A 408 -93.31 11.64 -120.82
C ARG A 408 -93.52 11.67 -119.31
N THR A 409 -94.77 11.72 -118.84
CA THR A 409 -95.11 11.67 -117.41
C THR A 409 -94.68 10.35 -116.79
N GLN A 410 -94.92 9.20 -117.43
CA GLN A 410 -94.45 7.89 -116.96
C GLN A 410 -92.93 7.83 -116.83
N LYS A 411 -92.20 8.34 -117.84
CA LYS A 411 -90.73 8.40 -117.79
C LYS A 411 -90.24 9.25 -116.62
N SER A 412 -90.79 10.45 -116.44
CA SER A 412 -90.45 11.32 -115.31
C SER A 412 -90.80 10.68 -113.96
N LEU A 413 -91.93 9.98 -113.85
CA LEU A 413 -92.28 9.25 -112.63
C LEU A 413 -91.30 8.11 -112.33
N SER A 414 -90.77 7.42 -113.33
CA SER A 414 -89.73 6.40 -113.12
C SER A 414 -88.42 7.02 -112.60
N GLU A 415 -88.04 8.19 -113.10
CA GLU A 415 -86.87 8.93 -112.63
C GLU A 415 -87.07 9.46 -111.19
N ILE A 416 -88.27 9.96 -110.87
CA ILE A 416 -88.62 10.39 -109.50
C ILE A 416 -88.65 9.20 -108.55
N ASP A 417 -89.21 8.05 -108.95
CA ASP A 417 -89.27 6.83 -108.13
C ASP A 417 -87.86 6.34 -107.76
N ALA A 418 -86.95 6.28 -108.74
CA ALA A 418 -85.54 5.96 -108.49
C ALA A 418 -84.91 6.93 -107.50
N THR A 419 -85.18 8.24 -107.64
CA THR A 419 -84.67 9.27 -106.72
C THR A 419 -85.25 9.11 -105.31
N VAL A 420 -86.55 8.83 -105.18
CA VAL A 420 -87.21 8.58 -103.90
C VAL A 420 -86.66 7.34 -103.22
N ASN A 421 -86.39 6.25 -103.95
CA ASN A 421 -85.76 5.06 -103.37
C ASN A 421 -84.36 5.36 -102.82
N VAL A 422 -83.57 6.19 -103.51
CA VAL A 422 -82.27 6.65 -103.00
C VAL A 422 -82.44 7.48 -101.71
N VAL A 423 -83.47 8.34 -101.63
CA VAL A 423 -83.77 9.10 -100.42
C VAL A 423 -84.18 8.18 -99.26
N VAL A 424 -85.03 7.17 -99.50
CA VAL A 424 -85.42 6.20 -98.46
C VAL A 424 -84.20 5.47 -97.90
N GLN A 425 -83.33 4.95 -98.78
CA GLN A 425 -82.11 4.27 -98.34
C GLN A 425 -81.20 5.20 -97.52
N SER A 426 -81.01 6.44 -98.00
CA SER A 426 -80.21 7.45 -97.29
C SER A 426 -80.77 7.78 -95.90
N VAL A 427 -82.09 7.85 -95.77
CA VAL A 427 -82.76 8.07 -94.48
C VAL A 427 -82.58 6.89 -93.52
N GLU A 428 -82.64 5.65 -94.02
CA GLU A 428 -82.39 4.44 -93.23
C GLU A 428 -80.92 4.37 -92.76
N ASP A 429 -79.97 4.62 -93.67
CA ASP A 429 -78.54 4.67 -93.36
C ASP A 429 -78.20 5.74 -92.31
N VAL A 430 -78.80 6.94 -92.42
CA VAL A 430 -78.68 8.01 -91.42
C VAL A 430 -79.26 7.57 -90.09
N SER A 431 -80.45 6.96 -90.08
CA SER A 431 -81.09 6.48 -88.85
C SER A 431 -80.22 5.45 -88.12
N GLN A 432 -79.59 4.52 -88.86
CA GLN A 432 -78.69 3.55 -88.28
C GLN A 432 -77.44 4.23 -87.68
N THR A 433 -76.81 5.13 -88.43
CA THR A 433 -75.63 5.88 -87.97
C THR A 433 -75.93 6.67 -86.68
N MET A 434 -77.11 7.26 -86.59
CA MET A 434 -77.55 7.99 -85.39
C MET A 434 -77.75 7.08 -84.17
N HIS A 435 -78.21 5.85 -84.37
CA HIS A 435 -78.32 4.87 -83.29
C HIS A 435 -76.94 4.46 -82.77
N GLU A 436 -76.01 4.15 -83.68
CA GLU A 436 -74.62 3.81 -83.35
C GLU A 436 -73.93 4.97 -82.63
N ASN A 437 -74.14 6.22 -83.07
CA ASN A 437 -73.65 7.42 -82.38
C ASN A 437 -74.21 7.54 -80.97
N ALA A 438 -75.50 7.30 -80.76
CA ALA A 438 -76.12 7.40 -79.43
C ALA A 438 -75.55 6.37 -78.44
N GLU A 439 -75.30 5.14 -78.89
CA GLU A 439 -74.61 4.12 -78.08
C GLU A 439 -73.16 4.53 -77.77
N TRP A 440 -72.43 5.04 -78.77
CA TRP A 440 -71.06 5.52 -78.59
C TRP A 440 -70.98 6.66 -77.57
N ILE A 441 -71.89 7.66 -77.67
CA ILE A 441 -71.99 8.79 -76.74
C ILE A 441 -72.21 8.30 -75.30
N ASN A 442 -73.05 7.28 -75.08
CA ASN A 442 -73.25 6.68 -73.77
C ASN A 442 -71.96 6.02 -73.25
N GLY A 443 -71.27 5.26 -74.10
CA GLY A 443 -69.97 4.67 -73.77
C GLY A 443 -68.94 5.72 -73.31
N VAL A 444 -68.82 6.84 -74.04
CA VAL A 444 -67.92 7.94 -73.64
C VAL A 444 -68.34 8.57 -72.30
N SER A 445 -69.64 8.67 -72.00
CA SER A 445 -70.14 9.18 -70.71
C SER A 445 -69.69 8.31 -69.53
N VAL A 446 -69.73 6.98 -69.70
CA VAL A 446 -69.31 6.02 -68.67
C VAL A 446 -67.81 6.15 -68.43
N GLU A 447 -67.00 6.18 -69.49
CA GLU A 447 -65.55 6.35 -69.40
C GLU A 447 -65.17 7.69 -68.73
N ALA A 448 -65.84 8.80 -69.08
CA ALA A 448 -65.61 10.09 -68.45
C ALA A 448 -65.89 10.06 -66.92
N THR A 449 -66.90 9.30 -66.50
CA THR A 449 -67.24 9.11 -65.08
C THR A 449 -66.16 8.29 -64.37
N LEU A 450 -65.66 7.21 -64.99
CA LEU A 450 -64.57 6.40 -64.44
C LEU A 450 -63.29 7.22 -64.26
N VAL A 451 -62.94 8.06 -65.24
CA VAL A 451 -61.78 8.95 -65.15
C VAL A 451 -61.95 9.96 -64.03
N LYS A 452 -63.16 10.48 -63.82
CA LYS A 452 -63.48 11.38 -62.70
C LYS A 452 -63.27 10.70 -61.34
N ASP A 453 -63.80 9.49 -61.15
CA ASP A 453 -63.64 8.74 -59.90
C ASP A 453 -62.16 8.43 -59.61
N GLN A 454 -61.38 8.11 -60.64
CA GLN A 454 -59.93 7.91 -60.53
C GLN A 454 -59.20 9.21 -60.16
N ALA A 455 -59.61 10.36 -60.73
CA ALA A 455 -59.05 11.66 -60.40
C ALA A 455 -59.35 12.04 -58.93
N ASP A 456 -60.56 11.79 -58.45
CA ASP A 456 -60.93 12.03 -57.04
C ASP A 456 -60.17 11.11 -56.07
N THR A 457 -59.95 9.85 -56.44
CA THR A 457 -59.11 8.92 -55.66
C THR A 457 -57.67 9.44 -55.57
N THR A 458 -57.10 9.86 -56.71
CA THR A 458 -55.73 10.40 -56.77
C THR A 458 -55.60 11.68 -55.97
N LYS A 459 -56.64 12.53 -55.98
CA LYS A 459 -56.71 13.76 -55.18
C LYS A 459 -56.62 13.48 -53.68
N ASN A 460 -57.32 12.45 -53.19
CA ASN A 460 -57.22 12.02 -51.79
C ASN A 460 -55.82 11.50 -51.46
N THR A 461 -55.23 10.67 -52.32
CA THR A 461 -53.86 10.17 -52.15
C THR A 461 -52.83 11.32 -52.09
N ASN A 462 -52.98 12.35 -52.93
CA ASN A 462 -52.09 13.52 -52.90
C ASN A 462 -52.20 14.27 -51.56
N LYS A 463 -53.42 14.43 -51.05
CA LYS A 463 -53.65 15.06 -49.74
C LYS A 463 -52.98 14.28 -48.61
N GLU A 464 -53.16 12.96 -48.59
CA GLU A 464 -52.51 12.09 -47.59
C GLU A 464 -50.98 12.13 -47.71
N THR A 465 -50.46 12.09 -48.93
CA THR A 465 -49.01 12.19 -49.20
C THR A 465 -48.44 13.53 -48.76
N SER A 466 -49.16 14.64 -48.97
CA SER A 466 -48.77 15.97 -48.49
C SER A 466 -48.68 16.03 -46.96
N GLU A 467 -49.65 15.44 -46.25
CA GLU A 467 -49.62 15.35 -44.78
C GLU A 467 -48.47 14.48 -44.27
N ILE A 468 -48.17 13.37 -44.96
CA ILE A 468 -47.01 12.51 -44.64
C ILE A 468 -45.70 13.29 -44.84
N ALA A 469 -45.56 14.00 -45.95
CA ALA A 469 -44.38 14.81 -46.25
C ALA A 469 -44.18 15.91 -45.18
N LYS A 470 -45.25 16.55 -44.72
CA LYS A 470 -45.20 17.52 -43.62
C LYS A 470 -44.75 16.89 -42.29
N LYS A 471 -45.24 15.69 -41.96
CA LYS A 471 -44.79 14.95 -40.77
C LYS A 471 -43.31 14.57 -40.88
N ALA A 472 -42.86 14.12 -42.05
CA ALA A 472 -41.46 13.81 -42.30
C ALA A 472 -40.57 15.04 -42.07
N SER A 473 -40.97 16.22 -42.56
CA SER A 473 -40.26 17.48 -42.28
C SER A 473 -40.15 17.78 -40.77
N MET A 474 -41.24 17.61 -40.01
CA MET A 474 -41.19 17.79 -38.54
C MET A 474 -40.25 16.79 -37.85
N GLU A 475 -40.21 15.54 -38.31
CA GLU A 475 -39.29 14.52 -37.78
C GLU A 475 -37.82 14.86 -38.11
N VAL A 476 -37.54 15.36 -39.32
CA VAL A 476 -36.20 15.82 -39.71
C VAL A 476 -35.70 16.92 -38.77
N VAL A 477 -36.54 17.92 -38.46
CA VAL A 477 -36.20 18.97 -37.48
C VAL A 477 -35.89 18.39 -36.10
N ALA A 478 -36.68 17.43 -35.63
CA ALA A 478 -36.45 16.77 -34.35
C ALA A 478 -35.15 15.96 -34.32
N ILE A 479 -34.81 15.27 -35.42
CA ILE A 479 -33.53 14.57 -35.56
C ILE A 479 -32.39 15.59 -35.59
N GLY A 480 -32.52 16.71 -36.30
CA GLY A 480 -31.53 17.79 -36.34
C GLY A 480 -31.18 18.34 -34.95
N GLN A 481 -32.18 18.49 -34.07
CA GLN A 481 -31.94 18.90 -32.68
C GLN A 481 -31.11 17.85 -31.90
N ARG A 482 -31.42 16.56 -32.06
CA ARG A 482 -30.66 15.47 -31.43
C ARG A 482 -29.23 15.37 -31.98
N THR A 483 -29.04 15.65 -33.26
CA THR A 483 -27.71 15.75 -33.90
C THR A 483 -26.87 16.86 -33.26
N LYS A 484 -27.45 18.01 -32.94
CA LYS A 484 -26.76 19.08 -32.20
C LYS A 484 -26.37 18.67 -30.77
N GLU A 485 -27.26 17.98 -30.07
CA GLU A 485 -26.96 17.43 -28.73
C GLU A 485 -25.81 16.41 -28.79
N LEU A 486 -25.78 15.55 -29.83
CA LEU A 486 -24.66 14.63 -30.09
C LEU A 486 -23.33 15.38 -30.30
N MET A 487 -23.32 16.48 -31.07
CA MET A 487 -22.11 17.28 -31.24
C MET A 487 -21.60 17.89 -29.92
N GLN A 488 -22.50 18.32 -29.05
CA GLN A 488 -22.13 18.83 -27.72
C GLN A 488 -21.49 17.71 -26.88
N MET A 489 -22.12 16.53 -26.80
CA MET A 489 -21.57 15.38 -26.07
C MET A 489 -20.20 14.95 -26.61
N MET A 490 -19.99 15.02 -27.94
CA MET A 490 -18.68 14.73 -28.55
C MET A 490 -17.62 15.77 -28.16
N THR A 491 -18.00 17.03 -27.97
CA THR A 491 -17.08 18.08 -27.50
C THR A 491 -16.71 17.86 -26.03
N GLU A 492 -17.67 17.52 -25.19
CA GLU A 492 -17.43 17.14 -23.79
C GLU A 492 -16.53 15.90 -23.69
N THR A 493 -16.79 14.88 -24.51
CA THR A 493 -15.97 13.66 -24.58
C THR A 493 -14.54 13.97 -25.01
N SER A 494 -14.34 14.91 -25.94
CA SER A 494 -13.01 15.39 -26.34
C SER A 494 -12.27 16.09 -25.20
N SER A 495 -12.98 16.87 -24.37
CA SER A 495 -12.40 17.51 -23.18
C SER A 495 -11.97 16.46 -22.15
N LEU A 496 -12.81 15.47 -21.87
CA LEU A 496 -12.48 14.37 -20.96
C LEU A 496 -11.30 13.53 -21.46
N ALA A 497 -11.16 13.34 -22.78
CA ALA A 497 -9.99 12.70 -23.35
C ALA A 497 -8.72 13.52 -23.06
N SER A 498 -8.77 14.84 -23.23
CA SER A 498 -7.63 15.72 -22.88
C SER A 498 -7.28 15.64 -21.38
N GLU A 499 -8.26 15.59 -20.49
CA GLU A 499 -8.02 15.41 -19.05
C GLU A 499 -7.38 14.04 -18.74
N ASN A 500 -7.86 12.97 -19.37
CA ASN A 500 -7.29 11.63 -19.22
C ASN A 500 -5.83 11.56 -19.68
N GLU A 501 -5.45 12.32 -20.72
CA GLU A 501 -4.06 12.43 -21.15
C GLU A 501 -3.18 13.09 -20.07
N GLN A 502 -3.68 14.16 -19.45
CA GLN A 502 -2.98 14.79 -18.32
C GLN A 502 -2.82 13.82 -17.14
N ILE A 503 -3.89 13.10 -16.78
CA ILE A 503 -3.86 12.10 -15.70
C ILE A 503 -2.83 11.00 -16.01
N ALA A 504 -2.80 10.49 -17.25
CA ALA A 504 -1.81 9.49 -17.65
C ALA A 504 -0.37 10.00 -17.46
N ASN A 505 -0.09 11.25 -17.85
CA ASN A 505 1.22 11.86 -17.64
C ASN A 505 1.57 12.04 -16.16
N GLU A 506 0.62 12.46 -15.33
CA GLU A 506 0.81 12.58 -13.88
C GLU A 506 1.09 11.21 -13.23
N LEU A 507 0.37 10.16 -13.61
CA LEU A 507 0.61 8.79 -13.14
C LEU A 507 2.00 8.29 -13.54
N GLN A 508 2.45 8.60 -14.75
CA GLN A 508 3.79 8.25 -15.22
C GLN A 508 4.89 8.93 -14.39
N GLN A 509 4.70 10.20 -14.02
CA GLN A 509 5.61 10.93 -13.13
C GLN A 509 5.61 10.36 -11.71
N ILE A 510 4.44 10.03 -11.16
CA ILE A 510 4.32 9.42 -9.83
C ILE A 510 5.02 8.06 -9.81
N ALA A 511 4.80 7.23 -10.84
CA ALA A 511 5.47 5.94 -10.99
C ALA A 511 7.01 6.11 -11.02
N GLY A 512 7.52 7.07 -11.80
CA GLY A 512 8.96 7.35 -11.86
C GLY A 512 9.55 7.83 -10.53
N LYS A 513 8.84 8.71 -9.81
CA LYS A 513 9.27 9.17 -8.47
C LYS A 513 9.26 8.03 -7.45
N LEU A 514 8.23 7.18 -7.47
CA LEU A 514 8.13 6.04 -6.56
C LEU A 514 9.26 5.04 -6.81
N ASP A 515 9.53 4.71 -8.09
CA ASP A 515 10.66 3.83 -8.46
C ASP A 515 11.99 4.42 -7.96
N ALA A 516 12.25 5.70 -8.18
CA ALA A 516 13.46 6.37 -7.71
C ALA A 516 13.63 6.32 -6.18
N VAL A 517 12.57 6.65 -5.42
CA VAL A 517 12.61 6.61 -3.95
C VAL A 517 12.83 5.18 -3.44
N THR A 518 12.18 4.18 -4.05
CA THR A 518 12.39 2.78 -3.67
C THR A 518 13.79 2.29 -3.99
N HIS A 519 14.40 2.78 -5.08
CA HIS A 519 15.77 2.47 -5.45
C HIS A 519 16.76 3.04 -4.44
N GLU A 520 16.64 4.33 -4.11
CA GLU A 520 17.46 5.01 -3.10
C GLU A 520 17.34 4.33 -1.72
N LEU A 521 16.11 4.02 -1.29
CA LEU A 521 15.87 3.30 -0.04
C LEU A 521 16.51 1.90 -0.04
N THR A 522 16.43 1.17 -1.14
CA THR A 522 17.05 -0.15 -1.26
C THR A 522 18.58 -0.05 -1.24
N GLU A 523 19.14 0.98 -1.88
CA GLU A 523 20.58 1.23 -1.91
C GLU A 523 21.10 1.57 -0.51
N GLU A 524 20.47 2.51 0.21
CA GLU A 524 20.84 2.85 1.59
C GLU A 524 20.76 1.66 2.54
N LEU A 525 19.74 0.81 2.37
CA LEU A 525 19.53 -0.35 3.22
C LEU A 525 20.38 -1.56 2.85
N SER A 526 20.89 -1.62 1.60
CA SER A 526 21.79 -2.70 1.15
C SER A 526 23.13 -2.73 1.89
N ALA A 527 23.50 -1.61 2.52
CA ALA A 527 24.66 -1.53 3.39
C ALA A 527 24.50 -2.38 4.66
N PHE A 528 23.26 -2.67 5.09
CA PHE A 528 23.01 -3.53 6.25
C PHE A 528 22.93 -4.99 5.82
N LYS A 529 23.75 -5.83 6.43
CA LYS A 529 23.68 -7.27 6.22
C LYS A 529 22.72 -7.86 7.25
N VAL A 530 21.55 -8.26 6.77
CA VAL A 530 20.43 -8.82 7.55
C VAL A 530 20.19 -10.29 7.27
#